data_AF-A0A7W1VZC9-F1
#
_entry.id   AF-A0A7W1VZC9-F1
#
_cell.length_a   1.000
_cell.length_b   1.000
_cell.length_c   1.000
_cell.angle_alpha   90.00
_cell.angle_beta   90.00
_cell.angle_gamma   90.00
#
_symmetry.space_group_name_H-M   'P 1'
#
loop_
_entity.id
_entity.type
_entity.pdbx_description
1 polymer ?
#
loop_
_entity_poly.entity_id
_entity_poly.type
_entity_poly.pdbx_seq_one_letter_code
_entity_poly.pdbx_strand_id
1 'polypeptide(L)'
;MQRKQLLLLCAVIIAQTASAQDTAAGEKLVQRAEKRAIDSYYRYTGNQSRLYNGLDRTFYDPAIKGDPYYLSDSLMEGSVLYDSMYFENVPMLYDIYKDELTVRHFKGYKIVLLNEKITSFSISGHHFVAHEYDKNAGFGMHSGFYDHLYAGKTMVLARRTKLLNEKITSQVEQEFLPHDNFYIWKDGAYRSCATYHGLLDILKPGSKDIRHYLKKNKIKFRNDPEKVIVTAVRFYDSLN
;
A
#
# COMPACT_ATOMS: atom_id res chain seq x y z
N MET A 1 47.01 79.30 -6.39
CA MET A 1 48.06 78.79 -5.47
C MET A 1 47.42 78.48 -4.13
N GLN A 2 47.15 77.22 -3.83
CA GLN A 2 47.24 76.59 -2.49
C GLN A 2 46.73 75.15 -2.57
N ARG A 3 47.66 74.23 -2.30
CA ARG A 3 47.45 72.79 -2.12
C ARG A 3 46.52 72.55 -0.92
N LYS A 4 45.57 71.64 -1.03
CA LYS A 4 45.04 70.91 0.12
C LYS A 4 45.03 69.41 -0.17
N GLN A 5 45.49 68.70 0.84
CA GLN A 5 45.98 67.34 0.79
C GLN A 5 44.87 66.30 0.81
N LEU A 6 45.25 65.15 0.25
CA LEU A 6 44.55 63.89 0.13
C LEU A 6 44.19 63.31 1.52
N LEU A 7 42.96 62.83 1.69
CA LEU A 7 42.61 61.83 2.71
C LEU A 7 41.77 60.77 2.01
N LEU A 8 42.46 59.70 1.60
CA LEU A 8 41.87 58.51 1.00
C LEU A 8 41.39 57.60 2.14
N LEU A 9 40.08 57.54 2.37
CA LEU A 9 39.48 56.61 3.32
C LEU A 9 39.12 55.32 2.57
N CYS A 10 40.02 54.33 2.59
CA CYS A 10 39.71 52.99 2.08
C CYS A 10 38.74 52.28 3.03
N ALA A 11 37.45 52.30 2.72
CA ALA A 11 36.47 51.43 3.34
C ALA A 11 36.60 50.01 2.75
N VAL A 12 37.28 49.12 3.46
CA VAL A 12 37.30 47.69 3.16
C VAL A 12 35.93 47.12 3.52
N ILE A 13 35.07 46.94 2.51
CA ILE A 13 33.83 46.18 2.67
C ILE A 13 34.22 44.71 2.68
N ILE A 14 34.32 44.14 3.88
CA ILE A 14 34.37 42.69 4.06
C ILE A 14 32.98 42.17 3.67
N ALA A 15 32.83 41.74 2.43
CA ALA A 15 31.69 40.95 2.01
C ALA A 15 31.76 39.61 2.74
N GLN A 16 31.17 39.55 3.93
CA GLN A 16 30.83 38.27 4.52
C GLN A 16 29.79 37.64 3.59
N THR A 17 30.18 36.59 2.88
CA THR A 17 29.24 35.71 2.20
C THR A 17 28.34 35.13 3.27
N ALA A 18 27.17 35.74 3.46
CA ALA A 18 26.09 35.16 4.23
C ALA A 18 25.74 33.83 3.55
N SER A 19 26.11 32.72 4.19
CA SER A 19 25.65 31.40 3.75
C SER A 19 24.13 31.43 3.77
N ALA A 20 23.53 31.40 2.58
CA ALA A 20 22.12 31.16 2.41
C ALA A 20 21.76 29.89 3.19
N GLN A 21 20.69 29.98 4.01
CA GLN A 21 20.27 28.91 4.89
C GLN A 21 20.18 27.59 4.13
N ASP A 22 20.82 26.57 4.71
CA ASP A 22 20.85 25.20 4.24
C ASP A 22 19.40 24.70 4.03
N THR A 23 18.94 24.67 2.79
CA THR A 23 17.55 24.40 2.41
C THR A 23 17.06 23.06 2.95
N ALA A 24 17.95 22.07 3.03
CA ALA A 24 17.67 20.76 3.61
C ALA A 24 17.42 20.80 5.14
N ALA A 25 18.08 21.70 5.86
CA ALA A 25 17.83 21.90 7.28
C ALA A 25 16.49 22.63 7.53
N GLY A 26 16.16 23.59 6.66
CA GLY A 26 14.87 24.28 6.65
C GLY A 26 13.70 23.32 6.37
N GLU A 27 13.81 22.49 5.34
CA GLU A 27 12.81 21.46 5.01
C GLU A 27 12.59 20.47 6.16
N LYS A 28 13.67 20.01 6.81
CA LYS A 28 13.59 19.12 7.98
C LYS A 28 12.95 19.78 9.20
N LEU A 29 13.04 21.11 9.33
CA LEU A 29 12.38 21.85 10.41
C LEU A 29 10.90 22.03 10.10
N VAL A 30 10.54 22.33 8.85
CA VAL A 30 9.15 22.42 8.38
C VAL A 30 8.44 21.07 8.56
N GLN A 31 9.03 19.98 8.09
CA GLN A 31 8.47 18.62 8.26
C GLN A 31 8.31 18.25 9.75
N ARG A 32 9.25 18.65 10.61
CA ARG A 32 9.15 18.41 12.06
C ARG A 32 8.05 19.26 12.71
N ALA A 33 7.88 20.50 12.28
CA ALA A 33 6.82 21.38 12.77
C ALA A 33 5.44 20.88 12.31
N GLU A 34 5.33 20.44 11.06
CA GLU A 34 4.13 19.82 10.51
C GLU A 34 3.77 18.53 11.24
N LYS A 35 4.73 17.61 11.40
CA LYS A 35 4.53 16.38 12.20
C LYS A 35 4.08 16.70 13.62
N ARG A 36 4.71 17.68 14.29
CA ARG A 36 4.31 18.09 15.64
C ARG A 36 2.91 18.71 15.70
N ALA A 37 2.53 19.48 14.69
CA ALA A 37 1.19 20.05 14.59
C ALA A 37 0.14 18.95 14.38
N ILE A 38 0.42 17.98 13.51
CA ILE A 38 -0.40 16.78 13.28
C ILE A 38 -0.51 15.95 14.58
N ASP A 39 0.60 15.66 15.25
CA ASP A 39 0.63 14.90 16.51
C ASP A 39 -0.12 15.63 17.64
N SER A 40 -0.03 16.97 17.69
CA SER A 40 -0.76 17.80 18.64
C SER A 40 -2.25 17.79 18.33
N TYR A 41 -2.62 17.95 17.05
CA TYR A 41 -3.99 17.82 16.59
C TYR A 41 -4.58 16.46 16.96
N TYR A 42 -3.88 15.34 16.69
CA TYR A 42 -4.34 14.00 17.07
C TYR A 42 -4.48 13.81 18.58
N ARG A 43 -3.59 14.40 19.38
CA ARG A 43 -3.72 14.38 20.85
C ARG A 43 -4.99 15.06 21.36
N TYR A 44 -5.44 16.11 20.68
CA TYR A 44 -6.63 16.88 21.07
C TYR A 44 -7.92 16.42 20.39
N THR A 45 -7.85 15.95 19.14
CA THR A 45 -9.01 15.52 18.35
C THR A 45 -9.16 14.02 18.23
N GLY A 46 -8.24 13.21 18.76
CA GLY A 46 -8.30 11.73 18.69
C GLY A 46 -9.63 11.16 19.19
N ASN A 47 -10.28 11.85 20.14
CA ASN A 47 -11.59 11.49 20.68
C ASN A 47 -12.80 11.83 19.75
N GLN A 48 -12.59 12.62 18.69
CA GLN A 48 -13.55 12.93 17.64
C GLN A 48 -12.91 12.80 16.24
N SER A 49 -11.96 11.86 16.12
CA SER A 49 -11.17 11.69 14.90
C SER A 49 -12.07 11.37 13.71
N ARG A 50 -11.75 11.97 12.55
CA ARG A 50 -12.41 11.67 11.27
C ARG A 50 -12.35 10.19 10.89
N LEU A 51 -11.41 9.45 11.47
CA LEU A 51 -11.28 8.00 11.33
C LEU A 51 -12.57 7.24 11.71
N TYR A 52 -13.47 7.85 12.48
CA TYR A 52 -14.58 7.15 13.13
C TYR A 52 -15.96 7.46 12.53
N ASN A 53 -16.02 7.63 11.21
CA ASN A 53 -17.24 7.98 10.47
C ASN A 53 -17.87 6.80 9.71
N GLY A 54 -17.69 5.58 10.24
CA GLY A 54 -18.09 4.33 9.60
C GLY A 54 -19.40 3.73 10.10
N LEU A 55 -19.83 2.63 9.47
CA LEU A 55 -21.02 1.86 9.88
C LEU A 55 -20.70 0.85 10.98
N ASP A 56 -21.71 0.48 11.77
CA ASP A 56 -21.65 -0.64 12.70
C ASP A 56 -21.60 -1.99 11.93
N ARG A 57 -20.85 -2.96 12.45
CA ARG A 57 -20.53 -4.20 11.73
C ARG A 57 -21.75 -5.11 11.59
N THR A 58 -21.92 -5.70 10.41
CA THR A 58 -22.78 -6.89 10.25
C THR A 58 -22.02 -8.13 10.72
N PHE A 59 -22.65 -8.95 11.57
CA PHE A 59 -22.09 -10.22 12.01
C PHE A 59 -22.26 -11.30 10.94
N TYR A 60 -21.26 -12.19 10.82
CA TYR A 60 -21.36 -13.41 10.02
C TYR A 60 -21.97 -14.53 10.86
N ASP A 61 -22.65 -15.48 10.21
CA ASP A 61 -23.15 -16.67 10.88
C ASP A 61 -21.97 -17.47 11.47
N PRO A 62 -21.93 -17.72 12.79
CA PRO A 62 -20.89 -18.52 13.43
C PRO A 62 -20.78 -19.96 12.91
N ALA A 63 -21.81 -20.47 12.21
CA ALA A 63 -21.79 -21.79 11.60
C ALA A 63 -20.93 -21.86 10.32
N ILE A 64 -20.58 -20.72 9.71
CA ILE A 64 -19.70 -20.69 8.53
C ILE A 64 -18.29 -21.07 8.98
N LYS A 65 -17.71 -22.07 8.31
CA LYS A 65 -16.36 -22.53 8.61
C LYS A 65 -15.31 -21.51 8.15
N GLY A 66 -14.35 -21.21 9.05
CA GLY A 66 -13.30 -20.24 8.82
C GLY A 66 -13.73 -18.82 9.20
N ASP A 67 -13.05 -17.83 8.64
CA ASP A 67 -13.28 -16.42 8.91
C ASP A 67 -13.12 -15.62 7.59
N PRO A 68 -13.62 -14.39 7.49
CA PRO A 68 -13.51 -13.57 6.27
C PRO A 68 -12.24 -12.71 6.23
N TYR A 69 -11.38 -12.76 7.24
CA TYR A 69 -10.32 -11.79 7.45
C TYR A 69 -9.00 -12.19 6.80
N TYR A 70 -8.18 -11.18 6.53
CA TYR A 70 -6.82 -11.35 6.05
C TYR A 70 -5.89 -11.78 7.20
N LEU A 71 -5.28 -12.97 7.06
CA LEU A 71 -4.30 -13.60 7.98
C LEU A 71 -4.78 -13.90 9.42
N SER A 72 -5.63 -13.09 10.03
CA SER A 72 -6.11 -13.26 11.40
C SER A 72 -7.49 -12.66 11.62
N ASP A 73 -8.29 -13.30 12.47
CA ASP A 73 -9.57 -12.81 12.99
C ASP A 73 -9.45 -11.86 14.20
N SER A 74 -8.22 -11.67 14.66
CA SER A 74 -7.86 -10.78 15.77
C SER A 74 -7.34 -9.45 15.25
N LEU A 75 -7.58 -8.37 16.01
CA LEU A 75 -7.08 -7.04 15.63
C LEU A 75 -5.56 -7.04 15.58
N MET A 76 -5.01 -6.58 14.47
CA MET A 76 -3.59 -6.42 14.25
C MET A 76 -3.26 -4.94 14.14
N GLU A 77 -2.13 -4.51 14.68
CA GLU A 77 -1.68 -3.14 14.51
C GLU A 77 -1.21 -2.90 13.08
N GLY A 78 -1.56 -1.73 12.55
CA GLY A 78 -1.19 -1.31 11.20
C GLY A 78 -1.19 0.20 11.05
N SER A 79 -1.11 0.66 9.82
CA SER A 79 -1.20 2.08 9.46
C SER A 79 -2.20 2.30 8.34
N VAL A 80 -2.87 3.45 8.30
CA VAL A 80 -3.84 3.78 7.25
C VAL A 80 -3.69 5.24 6.83
N LEU A 81 -3.71 5.49 5.52
CA LEU A 81 -3.89 6.80 4.93
C LEU A 81 -5.39 6.97 4.62
N TYR A 82 -6.07 7.74 5.45
CA TYR A 82 -7.52 7.93 5.43
C TYR A 82 -7.86 9.42 5.37
N ASP A 83 -8.66 9.83 4.39
CA ASP A 83 -9.07 11.23 4.19
C ASP A 83 -7.85 12.19 4.13
N SER A 84 -6.82 11.78 3.37
CA SER A 84 -5.52 12.47 3.26
C SER A 84 -4.71 12.59 4.57
N MET A 85 -5.10 11.88 5.62
CA MET A 85 -4.41 11.87 6.91
C MET A 85 -3.80 10.49 7.19
N TYR A 86 -2.53 10.47 7.61
CA TYR A 86 -1.83 9.24 7.95
C TYR A 86 -1.97 8.92 9.45
N PHE A 87 -2.37 7.69 9.75
CA PHE A 87 -2.54 7.16 11.10
C PHE A 87 -1.66 5.93 11.30
N GLU A 88 -0.85 5.92 12.35
CA GLU A 88 0.02 4.81 12.74
C GLU A 88 -0.55 4.06 13.95
N ASN A 89 -0.09 2.81 14.15
CA ASN A 89 -0.43 1.96 15.31
C ASN A 89 -1.94 1.81 15.52
N VAL A 90 -2.69 1.70 14.42
CA VAL A 90 -4.14 1.56 14.44
C VAL A 90 -4.50 0.07 14.56
N PRO A 91 -5.21 -0.36 15.62
CA PRO A 91 -5.69 -1.74 15.70
C PRO A 91 -6.80 -1.95 14.65
N MET A 92 -6.57 -2.85 13.70
CA MET A 92 -7.42 -3.04 12.54
C MET A 92 -7.65 -4.52 12.17
N LEU A 93 -8.74 -4.75 11.44
CA LEU A 93 -9.13 -6.02 10.83
C LEU A 93 -9.48 -5.72 9.38
N TYR A 94 -8.88 -6.47 8.46
CA TYR A 94 -9.22 -6.36 7.04
C TYR A 94 -10.08 -7.56 6.63
N ASP A 95 -11.35 -7.30 6.33
CA ASP A 95 -12.29 -8.28 5.82
C ASP A 95 -12.12 -8.38 4.29
N ILE A 96 -11.48 -9.45 3.84
CA ILE A 96 -11.19 -9.68 2.40
C ILE A 96 -12.34 -10.37 1.66
N TYR A 97 -13.43 -10.71 2.37
CA TYR A 97 -14.67 -11.14 1.72
C TYR A 97 -15.48 -9.94 1.26
N LYS A 98 -15.60 -8.90 2.10
CA LYS A 98 -16.31 -7.65 1.78
C LYS A 98 -15.42 -6.52 1.24
N ASP A 99 -14.11 -6.68 1.31
CA ASP A 99 -13.13 -5.64 0.99
C ASP A 99 -13.26 -4.41 1.92
N GLU A 100 -13.38 -4.66 3.23
CA GLU A 100 -13.68 -3.64 4.25
C GLU A 100 -12.58 -3.57 5.33
N LEU A 101 -12.07 -2.36 5.60
CA LEU A 101 -11.12 -2.14 6.70
C LEU A 101 -11.86 -1.67 7.96
N THR A 102 -11.81 -2.48 9.02
CA THR A 102 -12.37 -2.14 10.32
C THR A 102 -11.27 -1.71 11.28
N VAL A 103 -11.51 -0.67 12.07
CA VAL A 103 -10.61 -0.21 13.13
C VAL A 103 -11.27 -0.24 14.50
N ARG A 104 -10.47 -0.30 15.56
CA ARG A 104 -10.95 -0.10 16.94
C ARG A 104 -11.06 1.40 17.26
N HIS A 105 -12.23 1.82 17.70
CA HIS A 105 -12.48 3.13 18.27
C HIS A 105 -11.84 3.27 19.66
N PHE A 106 -11.43 4.48 20.06
CA PHE A 106 -10.87 4.72 21.40
C PHE A 106 -11.82 4.36 22.56
N LYS A 107 -13.13 4.40 22.32
CA LYS A 107 -14.17 3.92 23.27
C LYS A 107 -14.37 2.40 23.26
N GLY A 108 -13.56 1.65 22.52
CA GLY A 108 -13.52 0.18 22.56
C GLY A 108 -14.33 -0.56 21.50
N TYR A 109 -15.33 0.07 20.89
CA TYR A 109 -16.13 -0.53 19.80
C TYR A 109 -15.39 -0.51 18.45
N LYS A 110 -15.89 -1.25 17.45
CA LYS A 110 -15.30 -1.37 16.11
C LYS A 110 -16.04 -0.46 15.12
N ILE A 111 -15.34 0.06 14.11
CA ILE A 111 -15.91 0.92 13.07
C ILE A 111 -15.36 0.47 11.71
N VAL A 112 -16.24 0.29 10.72
CA VAL A 112 -15.85 0.02 9.32
C VAL A 112 -15.54 1.33 8.62
N LEU A 113 -14.31 1.53 8.18
CA LEU A 113 -13.92 2.74 7.46
C LEU A 113 -14.60 2.81 6.08
N LEU A 114 -14.95 4.03 5.66
CA LEU A 114 -15.44 4.28 4.31
C LEU A 114 -14.33 4.06 3.28
N ASN A 115 -14.52 3.10 2.37
CA ASN A 115 -13.48 2.70 1.40
C ASN A 115 -13.04 3.86 0.51
N GLU A 116 -13.96 4.73 0.08
CA GLU A 116 -13.67 5.89 -0.77
C GLU A 116 -12.76 6.94 -0.12
N LYS A 117 -12.57 6.86 1.20
CA LYS A 117 -11.64 7.71 1.94
C LYS A 117 -10.32 7.03 2.24
N ILE A 118 -10.18 5.72 1.99
CA ILE A 118 -8.94 4.98 2.19
C ILE A 118 -8.11 5.10 0.92
N THR A 119 -6.93 5.71 1.01
CA THR A 119 -5.95 5.68 -0.09
C THR A 119 -5.10 4.41 -0.02
N SER A 120 -4.63 4.05 1.17
CA SER A 120 -3.81 2.86 1.40
C SER A 120 -3.78 2.47 2.87
N PHE A 121 -3.46 1.22 3.18
CA PHE A 121 -3.15 0.79 4.53
C PHE A 121 -2.08 -0.31 4.54
N SER A 122 -1.45 -0.51 5.69
CA SER A 122 -0.48 -1.57 5.89
C SER A 122 -0.87 -2.39 7.12
N ILE A 123 -0.86 -3.71 6.97
CA ILE A 123 -1.22 -4.66 8.03
C ILE A 123 -0.36 -5.92 7.87
N SER A 124 0.25 -6.39 8.96
CA SER A 124 1.04 -7.63 8.98
C SER A 124 2.17 -7.71 7.93
N GLY A 125 2.80 -6.57 7.60
CA GLY A 125 3.88 -6.48 6.62
C GLY A 125 3.42 -6.38 5.16
N HIS A 126 2.11 -6.34 4.90
CA HIS A 126 1.53 -6.14 3.58
C HIS A 126 1.07 -4.70 3.41
N HIS A 127 1.13 -4.17 2.18
CA HIS A 127 0.74 -2.81 1.85
C HIS A 127 -0.35 -2.82 0.79
N PHE A 128 -1.55 -2.43 1.20
CA PHE A 128 -2.74 -2.40 0.37
C PHE A 128 -3.01 -0.99 -0.14
N VAL A 129 -3.26 -0.86 -1.43
CA VAL A 129 -3.55 0.42 -2.09
C VAL A 129 -4.91 0.34 -2.78
N ALA A 130 -5.72 1.39 -2.59
CA ALA A 130 -6.99 1.53 -3.27
C ALA A 130 -6.76 1.70 -4.77
N HIS A 131 -7.42 0.87 -5.57
CA HIS A 131 -7.52 1.06 -7.00
C HIS A 131 -8.97 1.35 -7.34
N GLU A 132 -9.18 2.34 -8.19
CA GLU A 132 -10.47 2.57 -8.84
C GLU A 132 -10.54 1.77 -10.13
N TYR A 133 -11.75 1.33 -10.47
CA TYR A 133 -12.00 0.71 -11.75
C TYR A 133 -11.76 1.71 -12.89
N ASP A 134 -10.71 1.47 -13.66
CA ASP A 134 -10.46 2.19 -14.91
C ASP A 134 -10.76 1.27 -16.10
N LYS A 135 -11.81 1.64 -16.85
CA LYS A 135 -12.21 0.95 -18.09
C LYS A 135 -11.09 0.91 -19.15
N ASN A 136 -10.13 1.84 -19.07
CA ASN A 136 -9.04 2.00 -20.02
C ASN A 136 -7.72 1.35 -19.56
N ALA A 137 -7.57 1.01 -18.27
CA ALA A 137 -6.31 0.48 -17.70
C ALA A 137 -6.06 -1.02 -17.96
N GLY A 138 -6.98 -1.70 -18.63
CA GLY A 138 -6.87 -3.12 -19.00
C GLY A 138 -7.98 -3.98 -18.40
N PHE A 139 -8.31 -5.07 -19.09
CA PHE A 139 -9.39 -5.98 -18.71
C PHE A 139 -9.13 -6.67 -17.36
N GLY A 140 -10.09 -6.57 -16.43
CA GLY A 140 -10.22 -7.51 -15.30
C GLY A 140 -9.73 -7.04 -13.91
N MET A 141 -9.29 -5.79 -13.75
CA MET A 141 -9.19 -5.18 -12.41
C MET A 141 -10.53 -4.55 -12.05
N HIS A 142 -10.93 -4.65 -10.79
CA HIS A 142 -12.13 -4.00 -10.27
C HIS A 142 -11.69 -2.99 -9.20
N SER A 143 -12.59 -2.08 -8.83
CA SER A 143 -12.33 -1.24 -7.66
C SER A 143 -12.11 -2.10 -6.41
N GLY A 144 -11.20 -1.67 -5.55
CA GLY A 144 -10.91 -2.34 -4.29
C GLY A 144 -9.46 -2.16 -3.84
N PHE A 145 -9.07 -2.91 -2.81
CA PHE A 145 -7.70 -2.86 -2.29
C PHE A 145 -6.82 -3.96 -2.88
N TYR A 146 -5.59 -3.57 -3.24
CA TYR A 146 -4.60 -4.45 -3.85
C TYR A 146 -3.31 -4.44 -3.04
N ASP A 147 -2.78 -5.62 -2.71
CA ASP A 147 -1.52 -5.84 -2.02
C ASP A 147 -0.34 -5.62 -2.98
N HIS A 148 0.52 -4.66 -2.69
CA HIS A 148 1.71 -4.33 -3.47
C HIS A 148 2.86 -5.26 -3.11
N LEU A 149 3.06 -6.31 -3.92
CA LEU A 149 4.07 -7.35 -3.66
C LEU A 149 5.46 -6.97 -4.16
N TYR A 150 5.54 -6.18 -5.22
CA TYR A 150 6.81 -5.69 -5.77
C TYR A 150 6.58 -4.41 -6.58
N ALA A 151 7.33 -3.35 -6.26
CA ALA A 151 7.21 -2.03 -6.88
C ALA A 151 8.48 -1.66 -7.68
N GLY A 152 8.78 -2.44 -8.72
CA GLY A 152 9.87 -2.18 -9.66
C GLY A 152 9.42 -1.36 -10.89
N LYS A 153 10.21 -1.41 -11.98
CA LYS A 153 9.77 -0.93 -13.29
C LYS A 153 8.56 -1.73 -13.78
N THR A 154 8.52 -3.00 -13.44
CA THR A 154 7.36 -3.88 -13.56
C THR A 154 6.80 -4.10 -12.16
N MET A 155 5.51 -3.81 -11.95
CA MET A 155 4.88 -3.91 -10.63
C MET A 155 4.05 -5.19 -10.52
N VAL A 156 4.04 -5.81 -9.34
CA VAL A 156 3.21 -6.98 -9.01
C VAL A 156 2.22 -6.60 -7.92
N LEU A 157 0.95 -6.82 -8.21
CA LEU A 157 -0.16 -6.66 -7.29
C LEU A 157 -0.87 -7.99 -7.04
N ALA A 158 -1.40 -8.17 -5.84
CA ALA A 158 -2.34 -9.24 -5.53
C ALA A 158 -3.65 -8.69 -5.00
N ARG A 159 -4.78 -9.17 -5.52
CA ARG A 159 -6.08 -8.99 -4.90
C ARG A 159 -6.33 -10.18 -3.99
N ARG A 160 -6.37 -9.93 -2.70
CA ARG A 160 -6.64 -10.94 -1.66
C ARG A 160 -8.15 -11.03 -1.46
N THR A 161 -8.73 -12.19 -1.68
CA THR A 161 -10.16 -12.39 -1.42
C THR A 161 -10.43 -13.70 -0.71
N LYS A 162 -11.58 -13.79 -0.05
CA LYS A 162 -12.18 -15.07 0.33
C LYS A 162 -13.47 -15.25 -0.45
N LEU A 163 -13.78 -16.48 -0.86
CA LEU A 163 -15.04 -16.84 -1.50
C LEU A 163 -15.88 -17.63 -0.49
N LEU A 164 -17.18 -17.36 -0.44
CA LEU A 164 -18.12 -18.18 0.33
C LEU A 164 -18.49 -19.40 -0.52
N ASN A 165 -17.98 -20.56 -0.14
CA ASN A 165 -18.29 -21.81 -0.80
C ASN A 165 -19.39 -22.54 -0.04
N GLU A 166 -20.50 -22.84 -0.73
CA GLU A 166 -21.62 -23.57 -0.17
C GLU A 166 -21.63 -25.01 -0.70
N LYS A 167 -21.89 -25.97 0.18
CA LYS A 167 -22.11 -27.38 -0.17
C LYS A 167 -23.45 -27.82 0.40
N ILE A 168 -24.29 -28.37 -0.47
CA ILE A 168 -25.57 -28.94 -0.07
C ILE A 168 -25.36 -30.44 0.13
N THR A 169 -25.40 -30.88 1.38
CA THR A 169 -25.40 -32.30 1.77
C THR A 169 -26.79 -32.68 2.29
N SER A 170 -26.90 -33.22 3.51
CA SER A 170 -28.16 -33.31 4.28
C SER A 170 -28.49 -32.00 5.00
N GLN A 171 -27.52 -31.09 5.11
CA GLN A 171 -27.63 -29.72 5.60
C GLN A 171 -26.81 -28.79 4.68
N VAL A 172 -27.01 -27.47 4.81
CA VAL A 172 -26.18 -26.49 4.09
C VAL A 172 -24.91 -26.24 4.90
N GLU A 173 -23.76 -26.58 4.31
CA GLU A 173 -22.44 -26.27 4.87
C GLU A 173 -21.81 -25.11 4.10
N GLN A 174 -21.29 -24.12 4.81
CA GLN A 174 -20.64 -22.95 4.23
C GLN A 174 -19.20 -22.84 4.75
N GLU A 175 -18.26 -22.44 3.89
CA GLU A 175 -16.86 -22.25 4.24
C GLU A 175 -16.27 -21.05 3.48
N PHE A 176 -15.47 -20.24 4.16
CA PHE A 176 -14.64 -19.23 3.51
C PHE A 176 -13.37 -19.86 2.94
N LEU A 177 -13.19 -19.78 1.62
CA LEU A 177 -12.02 -20.28 0.92
C LEU A 177 -11.16 -19.14 0.39
N PRO A 178 -9.83 -19.16 0.60
CA PRO A 178 -8.95 -18.14 0.06
C PRO A 178 -8.92 -18.20 -1.47
N HIS A 179 -8.90 -17.02 -2.10
CA HIS A 179 -8.85 -16.87 -3.54
C HIS A 179 -8.06 -15.61 -3.89
N ASP A 180 -6.85 -15.81 -4.42
CA ASP A 180 -5.95 -14.70 -4.75
C ASP A 180 -5.83 -14.53 -6.26
N ASN A 181 -5.93 -13.28 -6.72
CA ASN A 181 -5.73 -12.90 -8.11
C ASN A 181 -4.50 -12.01 -8.24
N PHE A 182 -3.57 -12.38 -9.13
CA PHE A 182 -2.33 -11.63 -9.35
C PHE A 182 -2.43 -10.78 -10.61
N TYR A 183 -1.84 -9.59 -10.55
CA TYR A 183 -1.79 -8.63 -11.65
C TYR A 183 -0.37 -8.11 -11.81
N ILE A 184 0.04 -7.93 -13.06
CA ILE A 184 1.35 -7.39 -13.40
C ILE A 184 1.13 -6.11 -14.21
N TRP A 185 1.70 -5.01 -13.73
CA TRP A 185 1.78 -3.77 -14.48
C TRP A 185 3.06 -3.76 -15.32
N LYS A 186 2.92 -3.61 -16.63
CA LYS A 186 4.03 -3.53 -17.57
C LYS A 186 3.61 -2.74 -18.80
N ASP A 187 4.52 -1.88 -19.30
CA ASP A 187 4.29 -1.07 -20.51
C ASP A 187 3.00 -0.22 -20.44
N GLY A 188 2.72 0.34 -19.26
CA GLY A 188 1.57 1.21 -19.03
C GLY A 188 0.21 0.51 -18.85
N ALA A 189 0.17 -0.83 -18.78
CA ALA A 189 -1.09 -1.57 -18.62
C ALA A 189 -0.98 -2.70 -17.58
N TYR A 190 -2.09 -2.96 -16.89
CA TYR A 190 -2.23 -4.11 -16.01
C TYR A 190 -2.69 -5.35 -16.77
N ARG A 191 -2.14 -6.51 -16.42
CA ARG A 191 -2.53 -7.82 -16.97
C ARG A 191 -2.69 -8.84 -15.84
N SER A 192 -3.82 -9.54 -15.82
CA SER A 192 -4.04 -10.66 -14.89
C SER A 192 -3.07 -11.81 -15.19
N CYS A 193 -2.54 -12.42 -14.13
CA CYS A 193 -1.55 -13.50 -14.19
C CYS A 193 -2.02 -14.71 -13.37
N ALA A 194 -2.92 -15.51 -13.95
CA ALA A 194 -3.43 -16.73 -13.32
C ALA A 194 -2.57 -17.98 -13.56
N THR A 195 -1.69 -17.97 -14.58
CA THR A 195 -0.96 -19.17 -15.00
C THR A 195 0.51 -18.88 -15.30
N TYR A 196 1.34 -19.93 -15.22
CA TYR A 196 2.75 -19.86 -15.61
C TYR A 196 2.95 -19.44 -17.07
N HIS A 197 2.06 -19.87 -17.97
CA HIS A 197 2.12 -19.45 -19.37
C HIS A 197 1.83 -17.95 -19.51
N GLY A 198 0.76 -17.47 -18.86
CA GLY A 198 0.41 -16.05 -18.81
C GLY A 198 1.53 -15.18 -18.25
N LEU A 199 2.18 -15.62 -17.17
CA LEU A 199 3.37 -14.95 -16.62
C LEU A 199 4.47 -14.76 -17.68
N LEU A 200 4.80 -15.82 -18.40
CA LEU A 200 5.84 -15.77 -19.42
C LEU A 200 5.46 -14.90 -20.63
N ASP A 201 4.17 -14.86 -20.97
CA ASP A 201 3.67 -14.03 -22.06
C ASP A 201 3.70 -12.54 -21.71
N ILE A 202 3.32 -12.18 -20.48
CA ILE A 202 3.40 -10.81 -19.98
C ILE A 202 4.84 -10.31 -20.01
N LEU A 203 5.80 -11.16 -19.59
CA LEU A 203 7.22 -10.80 -19.47
C LEU A 203 8.04 -10.99 -20.75
N LYS A 204 7.40 -11.06 -21.92
CA LYS A 204 8.12 -11.00 -23.19
C LYS A 204 8.86 -9.66 -23.34
N PRO A 205 10.08 -9.65 -23.93
CA PRO A 205 10.76 -10.78 -24.57
C PRO A 205 11.58 -11.71 -23.63
N GLY A 206 11.64 -11.43 -22.32
CA GLY A 206 12.50 -12.13 -21.34
C GLY A 206 12.10 -13.56 -20.96
N SER A 207 11.09 -14.14 -21.62
CA SER A 207 10.50 -15.43 -21.24
C SER A 207 11.49 -16.60 -21.20
N LYS A 208 12.52 -16.59 -22.08
CA LYS A 208 13.54 -17.65 -22.13
C LYS A 208 14.44 -17.63 -20.88
N ASP A 209 14.94 -16.44 -20.52
CA ASP A 209 15.82 -16.26 -19.37
C ASP A 209 15.09 -16.54 -18.06
N ILE A 210 13.85 -16.05 -17.94
CA ILE A 210 12.98 -16.32 -16.78
C ILE A 210 12.77 -17.83 -16.60
N ARG A 211 12.46 -18.54 -17.69
CA ARG A 211 12.29 -20.01 -17.64
C ARG A 211 13.55 -20.71 -17.17
N HIS A 212 14.71 -20.30 -17.68
CA HIS A 212 15.99 -20.85 -17.27
C HIS A 212 16.27 -20.59 -15.79
N TYR A 213 16.08 -19.33 -15.34
CA TYR A 213 16.30 -18.91 -13.96
C TYR A 213 15.42 -19.67 -12.97
N LEU A 214 14.10 -19.74 -13.20
CA LEU A 214 13.18 -20.45 -12.32
C LEU A 214 13.48 -21.94 -12.25
N LYS A 215 13.83 -22.56 -13.39
CA LYS A 215 14.22 -23.97 -13.45
C LYS A 215 15.51 -24.24 -12.66
N LYS A 216 16.55 -23.41 -12.85
CA LYS A 216 17.83 -23.51 -12.13
C LYS A 216 17.63 -23.42 -10.62
N ASN A 217 16.75 -22.53 -10.17
CA ASN A 217 16.44 -22.34 -8.75
C ASN A 217 15.35 -23.28 -8.21
N LYS A 218 14.84 -24.22 -9.03
CA LYS A 218 13.78 -25.20 -8.66
C LYS A 218 12.48 -24.56 -8.15
N ILE A 219 12.16 -23.35 -8.62
CA ILE A 219 10.97 -22.60 -8.23
C ILE A 219 9.81 -22.99 -9.17
N LYS A 220 8.71 -23.53 -8.62
CA LYS A 220 7.59 -24.09 -9.41
C LYS A 220 6.30 -23.33 -9.16
N PHE A 221 5.65 -22.86 -10.24
CA PHE A 221 4.41 -22.10 -10.19
C PHE A 221 3.30 -22.79 -9.38
N ARG A 222 3.09 -24.09 -9.60
CA ARG A 222 2.03 -24.86 -8.91
C ARG A 222 2.17 -24.93 -7.38
N ASN A 223 3.39 -24.72 -6.87
CA ASN A 223 3.65 -24.84 -5.44
C ASN A 223 3.37 -23.52 -4.72
N ASP A 224 3.72 -22.40 -5.36
CA ASP A 224 3.65 -21.06 -4.78
C ASP A 224 3.62 -20.03 -5.93
N PRO A 225 2.44 -19.75 -6.50
CA PRO A 225 2.29 -18.84 -7.63
C PRO A 225 2.85 -17.45 -7.34
N GLU A 226 2.59 -16.92 -6.14
CA GLU A 226 3.02 -15.60 -5.71
C GLU A 226 4.54 -15.47 -5.74
N LYS A 227 5.25 -16.38 -5.06
CA LYS A 227 6.71 -16.37 -5.04
C LYS A 227 7.28 -16.48 -6.44
N VAL A 228 6.68 -17.30 -7.30
CA VAL A 228 7.13 -17.45 -8.69
C VAL A 228 6.95 -16.16 -9.47
N ILE A 229 5.79 -15.52 -9.37
CA ILE A 229 5.49 -14.25 -10.07
C ILE A 229 6.44 -13.16 -9.60
N VAL A 230 6.53 -12.91 -8.30
CA VAL A 230 7.41 -11.87 -7.72
C VAL A 230 8.87 -12.12 -8.09
N THR A 231 9.33 -13.37 -8.00
CA THR A 231 10.71 -13.72 -8.35
C THR A 231 10.99 -13.52 -9.84
N ALA A 232 10.07 -13.93 -10.72
CA ALA A 232 10.21 -13.77 -12.16
C ALA A 232 10.25 -12.30 -12.57
N VAL A 233 9.36 -11.48 -12.00
CA VAL A 233 9.29 -10.05 -12.29
C VAL A 233 10.52 -9.32 -11.78
N ARG A 234 10.98 -9.61 -10.55
CA ARG A 234 12.21 -9.04 -10.01
C ARG A 234 13.44 -9.40 -10.86
N PHE A 235 13.51 -10.64 -11.35
CA PHE A 235 14.58 -11.04 -12.26
C PHE A 235 14.48 -10.34 -13.62
N TYR A 236 13.27 -10.24 -14.18
CA TYR A 236 13.04 -9.51 -15.43
C TYR A 236 13.47 -8.04 -15.34
N ASP A 237 13.12 -7.36 -14.25
CA ASP A 237 13.53 -5.97 -13.99
C ASP A 237 15.04 -5.84 -13.78
N SER A 238 15.74 -6.87 -13.31
CA SER A 238 17.20 -6.82 -13.19
C SER A 238 17.94 -6.92 -14.54
N LEU A 239 17.23 -7.29 -15.62
CA LEU A 239 17.79 -7.41 -16.96
C LEU A 239 17.52 -6.18 -17.85
N ASN A 240 16.63 -5.27 -17.42
CA ASN A 240 16.12 -4.14 -18.22
C ASN A 240 16.13 -2.82 -17.45
#